data_AF-A0A8T5HA51-F1
#
_entry.id   AF-A0A8T5HA51-F1
#
_cell.length_a   1.000
_cell.length_b   1.000
_cell.length_c   1.000
_cell.angle_alpha   90.00
_cell.angle_beta   90.00
_cell.angle_gamma   90.00
#
_symmetry.space_group_name_H-M   'P 1'
#
loop_
_entity.id
_entity.type
_entity.pdbx_description
1 polymer ?
#
loop_
_entity_poly.entity_id
_entity_poly.type
_entity_poly.pdbx_seq_one_letter_code
_entity_poly.pdbx_strand_id
1 'polypeptide(L)'
;MTTESLDVDYSKYDFKDSTEMYVHLSKKGLSKETVIEISKMKKEPQWMLDFRLRSYEIFMQKPMPTWGGDLSVIDFQNIYYYAKASDKT
;
A
#
# COMPACT_ATOMS: atom_id res chain seq x y z
N MET A 1 37.59 -13.25 -4.92
CA MET A 1 37.15 -12.83 -3.58
C MET A 1 35.78 -13.43 -3.36
N THR A 2 35.73 -14.55 -2.64
CA THR A 2 34.51 -15.32 -2.38
C THR A 2 33.64 -14.53 -1.41
N THR A 3 32.46 -14.08 -1.83
CA THR A 3 31.50 -13.43 -0.94
C THR A 3 30.87 -14.51 -0.07
N GLU A 4 31.39 -14.69 1.15
CA GLU A 4 30.69 -15.46 2.18
C GLU A 4 29.39 -14.73 2.53
N SER A 5 28.26 -15.31 2.14
CA SER A 5 26.93 -14.87 2.55
C SER A 5 26.75 -15.22 4.02
N LEU A 6 26.62 -14.21 4.89
CA LEU A 6 26.21 -14.38 6.27
C LEU A 6 24.80 -14.97 6.30
N ASP A 7 24.68 -16.24 6.73
CA ASP A 7 23.40 -16.91 6.96
C ASP A 7 22.81 -16.42 8.28
N VAL A 8 22.21 -15.24 8.23
CA VAL A 8 21.54 -14.64 9.39
C VAL A 8 20.09 -15.10 9.39
N ASP A 9 19.74 -15.94 10.36
CA ASP A 9 18.37 -16.40 10.57
C ASP A 9 17.48 -15.26 11.11
N TYR A 10 16.70 -14.66 10.21
CA TYR A 10 15.70 -13.63 10.53
C TYR A 10 14.33 -14.20 10.85
N SER A 11 14.13 -15.53 10.87
CA SER A 11 12.81 -16.16 11.10
C SER A 11 12.17 -15.73 12.42
N LYS A 12 12.99 -15.49 13.46
CA LYS A 12 12.56 -14.94 14.74
C LYS A 12 11.85 -13.59 14.63
N TYR A 13 12.05 -12.84 13.55
CA TYR A 13 11.46 -11.53 13.30
C TYR A 13 10.40 -11.52 12.18
N ASP A 14 10.13 -12.67 11.52
CA ASP A 14 9.13 -12.79 10.46
C ASP A 14 7.71 -12.97 11.03
N PHE A 15 7.30 -12.08 11.93
CA PHE A 15 5.94 -12.06 12.48
C PHE A 15 4.97 -11.59 11.39
N LYS A 16 3.94 -12.41 11.10
CA LYS A 16 2.88 -12.08 10.16
C LYS A 16 1.55 -12.08 10.88
N ASP A 17 0.91 -10.92 10.96
CA ASP A 17 -0.48 -10.84 11.37
C ASP A 17 -1.38 -11.35 10.24
N SER A 18 -2.32 -12.22 10.59
CA SER A 18 -3.27 -12.76 9.61
C SER A 18 -4.16 -11.64 9.07
N THR A 19 -4.37 -11.62 7.76
CA THR A 19 -5.30 -10.69 7.11
C THR A 19 -6.77 -11.00 7.40
N GLU A 20 -7.07 -12.13 8.05
CA GLU A 20 -8.43 -12.53 8.44
C GLU A 20 -9.07 -11.57 9.47
N MET A 21 -8.27 -10.76 10.15
CA MET A 21 -8.74 -9.81 11.16
C MET A 21 -9.30 -8.50 10.57
N TYR A 22 -9.16 -8.27 9.26
CA TYR A 22 -9.68 -7.08 8.59
C TYR A 22 -11.13 -7.27 8.16
N VAL A 23 -12.02 -6.37 8.60
CA VAL A 23 -13.45 -6.41 8.22
C VAL A 23 -13.65 -5.94 6.78
N HIS A 24 -12.82 -4.99 6.32
CA HIS A 24 -12.86 -4.52 4.95
C HIS A 24 -11.46 -4.27 4.41
N LEU A 25 -11.19 -4.84 3.24
CA LEU A 25 -10.05 -4.52 2.40
C LEU A 25 -10.58 -3.75 1.19
N SER A 26 -9.85 -2.71 0.78
CA SER A 26 -10.09 -2.09 -0.52
C SER A 26 -9.87 -3.09 -1.64
N LYS A 27 -10.29 -2.75 -2.86
CA LYS A 27 -9.78 -3.46 -4.04
C LYS A 27 -8.26 -3.41 -4.06
N LYS A 28 -7.65 -4.51 -4.56
CA LYS A 28 -6.24 -4.52 -4.89
C LYS A 28 -5.97 -3.53 -6.01
N GLY A 29 -4.86 -2.82 -5.87
CA GLY A 29 -4.32 -1.99 -6.93
C GLY A 29 -4.72 -0.53 -6.86
N LEU A 30 -3.81 0.29 -7.39
CA LEU A 30 -3.96 1.74 -7.40
C LEU A 30 -4.74 2.15 -8.65
N SER A 31 -5.91 2.75 -8.42
CA SER A 31 -6.77 3.30 -9.45
C SER A 31 -7.53 4.51 -8.89
N LYS A 32 -8.12 5.31 -9.79
CA LYS A 32 -8.99 6.43 -9.40
C LYS A 32 -10.18 5.93 -8.59
N GLU A 33 -10.71 4.77 -8.96
CA GLU A 33 -11.84 4.11 -8.34
C GLU A 33 -11.50 3.67 -6.91
N THR A 34 -10.31 3.10 -6.70
CA THR A 34 -9.81 2.72 -5.36
C THR A 34 -9.75 3.95 -4.44
N VAL A 35 -9.28 5.10 -4.94
CA VAL A 35 -9.22 6.34 -4.16
C VAL A 35 -10.62 6.83 -3.75
N ILE A 36 -11.58 6.80 -4.68
CA ILE A 36 -12.97 7.19 -4.43
C ILE A 36 -13.61 6.25 -3.41
N GLU A 37 -13.40 4.94 -3.55
CA GLU A 37 -13.93 3.91 -2.65
C GLU A 37 -13.42 4.11 -1.23
N ILE A 38 -12.11 4.32 -1.04
CA ILE A 38 -11.50 4.58 0.27
C ILE A 38 -12.08 5.84 0.91
N SER A 39 -12.21 6.92 0.14
CA SER A 39 -12.73 8.19 0.64
C SER A 39 -14.20 8.05 1.11
N LYS A 40 -15.01 7.29 0.37
CA LYS A 40 -16.39 6.94 0.75
C LYS A 40 -16.44 6.08 2.01
N MET A 41 -15.59 5.04 2.10
CA MET A 41 -15.51 4.17 3.29
C MET A 41 -15.16 4.97 4.55
N LYS A 42 -14.31 5.99 4.40
CA LYS A 42 -13.89 6.88 5.49
C LYS A 42 -14.84 8.05 5.76
N LYS A 43 -15.91 8.21 4.96
CA LYS A 43 -16.86 9.33 5.03
C LYS A 43 -16.14 10.70 5.03
N GLU A 44 -15.14 10.84 4.17
CA GLU A 44 -14.34 12.06 4.09
C GLU A 44 -15.15 13.22 3.47
N PRO A 45 -14.86 14.47 3.86
CA PRO A 45 -15.44 15.64 3.20
C PRO A 45 -14.93 15.79 1.77
N GLN A 46 -15.69 16.47 0.90
CA GLN A 46 -15.40 16.58 -0.53
C GLN A 46 -13.98 17.10 -0.83
N TRP A 47 -13.50 18.08 -0.08
CA TRP A 47 -12.17 18.65 -0.29
C TRP A 47 -11.03 17.62 -0.11
N MET A 48 -11.22 16.63 0.78
CA MET A 48 -10.26 15.53 0.96
C MET A 48 -10.26 14.59 -0.23
N LEU A 49 -11.44 14.27 -0.77
CA LEU A 49 -11.54 13.48 -1.99
C LEU A 49 -10.83 14.19 -3.16
N ASP A 50 -11.10 15.48 -3.36
CA ASP A 50 -10.48 16.27 -4.42
C ASP A 50 -8.94 16.32 -4.27
N PHE A 51 -8.45 16.48 -3.04
CA PHE A 51 -7.02 16.44 -2.74
C PHE A 51 -6.39 15.08 -3.09
N ARG A 52 -7.05 13.97 -2.73
CA ARG A 52 -6.57 12.63 -3.05
C ARG A 52 -6.57 12.37 -4.55
N LEU A 53 -7.62 12.79 -5.26
CA LEU A 53 -7.72 12.63 -6.72
C LEU A 53 -6.61 13.40 -7.43
N ARG A 54 -6.37 14.65 -7.03
CA ARG A 54 -5.24 15.45 -7.56
C ARG A 54 -3.89 14.77 -7.29
N SER A 55 -3.72 14.20 -6.10
CA SER A 55 -2.48 13.49 -5.73
C SER A 55 -2.28 12.24 -6.59
N TYR A 56 -3.34 11.49 -6.86
CA TYR A 56 -3.32 10.34 -7.78
C TYR A 56 -2.92 10.75 -9.20
N GLU A 57 -3.50 11.82 -9.72
CA GLU A 57 -3.16 12.34 -11.05
C GLU A 57 -1.68 12.75 -11.14
N ILE A 58 -1.18 13.48 -10.13
CA ILE A 58 0.23 13.87 -10.04
C ILE A 58 1.14 12.63 -9.95
N PHE A 59 0.76 11.61 -9.18
CA PHE A 59 1.53 10.37 -9.07
C PHE A 59 1.65 9.68 -10.43
N MET A 60 0.54 9.53 -11.17
CA MET A 60 0.53 8.89 -12.49
C MET A 60 1.32 9.66 -13.55
N GLN A 61 1.48 10.98 -13.39
CA GLN A 61 2.29 11.82 -14.28
C GLN A 61 3.79 11.79 -13.97
N LYS A 62 4.17 11.43 -12.75
CA LYS A 62 5.57 11.44 -12.32
C LYS A 62 6.24 10.12 -12.69
N PRO A 63 7.45 10.15 -13.28
CA PRO A 63 8.23 8.94 -13.46
C PRO A 63 8.68 8.38 -12.11
N MET A 64 8.90 7.07 -12.05
CA MET A 64 9.51 6.43 -10.89
C MET A 64 10.90 7.04 -10.64
N PRO A 65 11.23 7.41 -9.38
CA PRO A 65 12.53 7.99 -9.09
C PRO A 65 13.63 6.94 -9.28
N THR A 66 14.78 7.39 -9.80
CA THR A 66 15.95 6.53 -10.08
C THR A 66 17.01 6.60 -8.98
N TRP A 67 16.77 7.38 -7.93
CA TRP A 67 17.68 7.55 -6.80
C TRP A 67 17.16 6.75 -5.60
N GLY A 68 18.09 6.27 -4.75
CA GLY A 68 17.76 5.46 -3.57
C GLY A 68 17.76 3.96 -3.85
N GLY A 69 16.87 3.23 -3.16
CA GLY A 69 16.70 1.79 -3.35
C GLY A 69 16.01 1.45 -4.68
N ASP A 70 16.16 0.21 -5.13
CA ASP A 70 15.49 -0.27 -6.33
C ASP A 70 13.97 -0.38 -6.11
N LEU A 71 13.21 0.35 -6.91
CA LEU A 71 11.75 0.38 -6.87
C LEU A 71 11.10 -0.46 -7.98
N SER A 72 11.89 -1.08 -8.86
CA SER A 72 11.39 -1.91 -9.97
C SER A 72 10.58 -3.12 -9.48
N VAL A 73 10.82 -3.54 -8.24
CA VAL A 73 10.13 -4.65 -7.57
C VAL A 73 8.71 -4.30 -7.09
N ILE A 74 8.33 -3.02 -7.09
CA ILE A 74 7.04 -2.58 -6.54
C ILE A 74 5.93 -2.80 -7.57
N ASP A 75 5.07 -3.79 -7.30
CA ASP A 75 3.81 -3.96 -8.02
C ASP A 75 2.66 -3.20 -7.33
N PHE A 76 2.40 -1.99 -7.82
CA PHE A 76 1.32 -1.14 -7.31
C PHE A 76 -0.08 -1.74 -7.47
N GLN A 77 -0.26 -2.73 -8.35
CA GLN A 77 -1.54 -3.39 -8.59
C GLN A 77 -1.81 -4.53 -7.60
N ASN A 78 -0.79 -5.04 -6.91
CA ASN A 78 -0.93 -6.11 -5.91
C ASN A 78 -1.08 -5.59 -4.46
N ILE A 79 -1.11 -4.27 -4.26
CA ILE A 79 -1.18 -3.65 -2.93
C ILE A 79 -2.64 -3.39 -2.53
N TYR A 80 -2.97 -3.67 -1.26
CA TYR A 80 -4.18 -3.17 -0.60
C TYR A 80 -3.90 -1.82 0.04
N TYR A 81 -4.55 -0.76 -0.45
CA TYR A 81 -4.29 0.62 0.02
C TYR A 81 -5.09 1.02 1.24
N TYR A 82 -6.12 0.26 1.60
CA TYR A 82 -6.89 0.48 2.80
C TYR A 82 -7.36 -0.84 3.39
N ALA A 83 -7.15 -0.99 4.69
CA ALA A 83 -7.62 -2.10 5.48
C ALA A 83 -8.27 -1.53 6.75
N LYS A 84 -9.54 -1.86 6.98
CA LYS A 84 -10.25 -1.50 8.21
C LYS A 84 -10.18 -2.68 9.16
N ALA A 85 -9.57 -2.47 10.33
CA ALA A 85 -9.54 -3.45 11.41
C ALA A 85 -10.96 -3.77 11.90
N SER A 86 -11.15 -5.00 12.38
CA SER A 86 -12.35 -5.38 13.11
C SER A 86 -12.39 -4.68 14.47
N ASP A 87 -13.57 -4.20 14.87
CA ASP A 87 -13.81 -3.68 16.22
C ASP A 87 -13.88 -4.82 17.27
N LYS A 88 -13.66 -6.09 16.88
CA LYS A 88 -13.65 -7.22 17.81
C LYS A 88 -12.42 -7.17 18.70
N THR A 89 -12.65 -6.81 19.96
CA THR A 89 -11.79 -7.11 21.11
C THR A 89 -11.99 -8.56 21.55
#